data_AF-A0A1H7K1M0-F1
#
_entry.id   AF-A0A1H7K1M0-F1
#
_cell.length_a   1.000
_cell.length_b   1.000
_cell.length_c   1.000
_cell.angle_alpha   90.00
_cell.angle_beta   90.00
_cell.angle_gamma   90.00
#
_symmetry.space_group_name_H-M   'P 1'
#
loop_
_entity.id
_entity.type
_entity.pdbx_description
1 polymer ?
#
loop_
_entity_poly.entity_id
_entity_poly.type
_entity_poly.pdbx_seq_one_letter_code
_entity_poly.pdbx_strand_id
1 'polypeptide(L)'
;MDSNPLIFVHSSFRTGSTYIRSCFRKNPKALTYQEIFNENLANLQPENIGSFNSGNWHSKHPLIAPYFLEFHPLIAPEGGVKGYQASMSYDSFFPGESDDLTNAEVSYVTSLIEHARELGRIPVLTATRSLGRLAALKKAFGGLHILLYRNIFHQWCSYTEQWLRGNPSFIETVWLTLKGAHNEKITSDIARIFASDNRSALDPNNFFAFVLLHTYLYARAGNVATFIIDIDELSTNSGVRASLEHLIRDHTGLEVDFSEARQSMAFSLVDIGSERVLSDTINAFPQIQKSARTPDGIKFGEKVVNDLVSEYRNYWRYAGPLVQLANRKTEQLASQQSEIATQHAEIERQHAAIAGLQGEIQRQHGEFTALQTEIQRRHGEIAALQAEIQRQQGEVVALQAEIQRQHGEVVALQAEIQRRHGEILNLTMEAASMRQSTSWRITSPMRAIKAGFKTWFK
;
A
#
# COMPACT_ATOMS: atom_id res chain seq x y z
N MET A 1 -45.71 21.31 -36.07
CA MET A 1 -44.92 21.74 -34.89
C MET A 1 -45.77 21.51 -33.66
N ASP A 2 -45.18 20.93 -32.62
CA ASP A 2 -45.85 20.81 -31.32
C ASP A 2 -46.11 22.22 -30.76
N SER A 3 -47.29 22.43 -30.18
CA SER A 3 -47.71 23.74 -29.65
C SER A 3 -46.94 24.15 -28.39
N ASN A 4 -46.27 23.19 -27.73
CA ASN A 4 -45.49 23.42 -26.51
C ASN A 4 -44.32 22.42 -26.42
N PRO A 5 -43.23 22.65 -27.20
CA PRO A 5 -42.14 21.69 -27.31
C PRO A 5 -41.46 21.44 -25.96
N LEU A 6 -41.12 20.18 -25.71
CA LEU A 6 -40.38 19.69 -24.55
C LEU A 6 -39.35 18.68 -25.04
N ILE A 7 -38.11 18.81 -24.57
CA ILE A 7 -37.01 17.95 -25.01
C ILE A 7 -36.38 17.26 -23.81
N PHE A 8 -36.30 15.94 -23.88
CA PHE A 8 -35.46 15.13 -23.00
C PHE A 8 -34.27 14.58 -23.77
N VAL A 9 -33.07 14.73 -23.22
CA VAL A 9 -31.83 14.13 -23.75
C VAL A 9 -31.35 13.06 -22.77
N HIS A 10 -31.55 11.81 -23.18
CA HIS A 10 -31.17 10.63 -22.42
C HIS A 10 -29.79 10.15 -22.86
N SER A 11 -28.94 9.81 -21.90
CA SER A 11 -27.56 9.40 -22.18
C SER A 11 -27.07 8.41 -21.15
N SER A 12 -25.99 7.70 -21.45
CA SER A 12 -25.13 7.14 -20.40
C SER A 12 -23.98 8.11 -20.13
N PHE A 13 -23.18 7.83 -19.11
CA PHE A 13 -21.93 8.55 -18.90
C PHE A 13 -20.99 8.36 -20.09
N ARG A 14 -20.20 9.39 -20.40
CA ARG A 14 -19.16 9.39 -21.45
C ARG A 14 -19.70 9.23 -22.89
N THR A 15 -20.96 9.60 -23.13
CA THR A 15 -21.59 9.65 -24.47
C THR A 15 -21.71 11.09 -25.03
N GLY A 16 -20.88 12.03 -24.59
CA GLY A 16 -20.91 13.40 -25.12
C GLY A 16 -22.15 14.24 -24.73
N SER A 17 -22.90 13.85 -23.70
CA SER A 17 -24.10 14.58 -23.23
C SER A 17 -23.82 16.05 -22.90
N THR A 18 -22.65 16.33 -22.34
CA THR A 18 -22.20 17.70 -22.03
C THR A 18 -22.02 18.56 -23.28
N TYR A 19 -21.53 17.97 -24.38
CA TYR A 19 -21.43 18.65 -25.68
C TYR A 19 -22.82 18.91 -26.27
N ILE A 20 -23.68 17.90 -26.30
CA ILE A 20 -25.05 18.06 -26.84
C ILE A 20 -25.82 19.13 -26.05
N ARG A 21 -25.68 19.14 -24.71
CA ARG A 21 -26.24 20.20 -23.84
C ARG A 21 -25.74 21.58 -24.25
N SER A 22 -24.44 21.74 -24.51
CA SER A 22 -23.88 23.05 -24.87
C SER A 22 -24.45 23.56 -26.21
N CYS A 23 -24.69 22.67 -27.17
CA CYS A 23 -25.33 23.02 -28.44
C CYS A 23 -26.75 23.58 -28.26
N PHE A 24 -27.60 22.91 -27.46
CA PHE A 24 -28.94 23.44 -27.13
C PHE A 24 -28.86 24.76 -26.35
N ARG A 25 -27.94 24.85 -25.39
CA ARG A 25 -27.77 26.03 -24.54
C ARG A 25 -27.37 27.30 -25.32
N LYS A 26 -26.69 27.17 -26.46
CA LYS A 26 -26.36 28.32 -27.32
C LYS A 26 -27.61 29.02 -27.88
N ASN A 27 -28.76 28.32 -27.95
CA ASN A 27 -30.01 28.91 -28.42
C ASN A 27 -30.74 29.64 -27.28
N PRO A 28 -30.97 30.96 -27.36
CA PRO A 28 -31.60 31.73 -26.29
C PRO A 28 -33.07 31.35 -26.02
N LYS A 29 -33.73 30.65 -26.96
CA LYS A 29 -35.07 30.11 -26.77
C LYS A 29 -35.10 28.85 -25.92
N ALA A 30 -33.96 28.22 -25.65
CA ALA A 30 -33.87 27.02 -24.83
C ALA A 30 -33.51 27.35 -23.37
N LEU A 31 -34.09 26.62 -22.42
CA LEU A 31 -33.58 26.52 -21.06
C LEU A 31 -33.11 25.09 -20.80
N THR A 32 -31.79 24.91 -20.75
CA THR A 32 -31.17 23.58 -20.75
C THR A 32 -30.63 23.18 -19.39
N TYR A 33 -31.38 22.34 -18.66
CA TYR A 33 -30.94 21.75 -17.41
C TYR A 33 -30.00 20.57 -17.65
N GLN A 34 -28.85 20.59 -16.99
CA GLN A 34 -27.87 19.50 -17.08
C GLN A 34 -27.97 18.54 -15.90
N GLU A 35 -28.10 17.25 -16.23
CA GLU A 35 -28.13 16.15 -15.26
C GLU A 35 -29.25 16.30 -14.21
N ILE A 36 -30.50 16.37 -14.66
CA ILE A 36 -31.68 16.58 -13.81
C ILE A 36 -31.87 15.53 -12.70
N PHE A 37 -31.15 14.40 -12.76
CA PHE A 37 -31.16 13.34 -11.76
C PHE A 37 -29.82 13.18 -11.01
N ASN A 38 -28.93 14.16 -11.03
CA ASN A 38 -27.64 14.08 -10.34
C ASN A 38 -27.80 14.12 -8.81
N GLU A 39 -27.12 13.22 -8.10
CA GLU A 39 -27.15 13.13 -6.63
C GLU A 39 -26.79 14.44 -5.92
N ASN A 40 -25.95 15.30 -6.52
CA ASN A 40 -25.55 16.57 -5.93
C ASN A 40 -26.72 17.57 -5.84
N LEU A 41 -27.78 17.40 -6.62
CA LEU A 41 -28.95 18.30 -6.58
C LEU A 41 -29.69 18.25 -5.23
N ALA A 42 -29.56 17.17 -4.46
CA ALA A 42 -30.20 17.04 -3.15
C ALA A 42 -29.63 18.02 -2.11
N ASN A 43 -28.35 18.39 -2.24
CA ASN A 43 -27.65 19.23 -1.28
C ASN A 43 -26.96 20.42 -1.96
N LEU A 44 -27.39 20.79 -3.17
CA LEU A 44 -26.78 21.86 -3.95
C LEU A 44 -26.98 23.21 -3.25
N GLN A 45 -25.87 23.91 -3.02
CA GLN A 45 -25.88 25.27 -2.44
C GLN A 45 -25.60 26.31 -3.53
N PRO A 46 -26.22 27.51 -3.50
CA PRO A 46 -26.01 28.54 -4.52
C PRO A 46 -24.53 28.93 -4.68
N GLU A 47 -23.79 29.01 -3.57
CA GLU A 47 -22.37 29.40 -3.55
C GLU A 47 -21.47 28.34 -4.21
N ASN A 48 -21.90 27.08 -4.22
CA ASN A 48 -21.11 25.96 -4.72
C ASN A 48 -21.35 25.67 -6.20
N ILE A 49 -22.34 26.27 -6.86
CA ILE A 49 -22.65 26.02 -8.28
C ILE A 49 -21.41 26.17 -9.17
N GLY A 50 -20.60 27.21 -8.94
CA GLY A 50 -19.40 27.50 -9.73
C GLY A 50 -18.33 26.40 -9.68
N SER A 51 -18.32 25.58 -8.63
CA SER A 51 -17.38 24.46 -8.46
C SER A 51 -17.66 23.27 -9.40
N PHE A 52 -18.90 23.15 -9.89
CA PHE A 52 -19.29 22.09 -10.82
C PHE A 52 -19.01 22.52 -12.26
N ASN A 53 -17.74 22.57 -12.63
CA ASN A 53 -17.29 23.03 -13.94
C ASN A 53 -16.31 22.06 -14.62
N SER A 54 -16.09 22.26 -15.92
CA SER A 54 -15.24 21.38 -16.75
C SER A 54 -13.73 21.52 -16.51
N GLY A 55 -13.28 22.56 -15.79
CA GLY A 55 -11.88 22.82 -15.48
C GLY A 55 -11.34 22.03 -14.29
N ASN A 56 -12.22 21.54 -13.41
CA ASN A 56 -11.84 20.82 -12.20
C ASN A 56 -11.48 19.34 -12.41
N TRP A 57 -11.60 18.82 -13.64
CA TRP A 57 -11.29 17.44 -13.98
C TRP A 57 -11.04 17.25 -15.48
N HIS A 58 -10.48 16.11 -15.89
CA HIS A 58 -10.18 15.84 -17.31
C HIS A 58 -11.45 15.48 -18.11
N SER A 59 -12.29 16.48 -18.35
CA SER A 59 -13.63 16.34 -18.93
C SER A 59 -13.66 16.10 -20.44
N LYS A 60 -12.58 16.43 -21.16
CA LYS A 60 -12.45 16.41 -22.64
C LYS A 60 -13.36 17.38 -23.40
N HIS A 61 -14.10 18.24 -22.70
CA HIS A 61 -14.90 19.30 -23.31
C HIS A 61 -14.28 20.67 -23.00
N PRO A 62 -14.52 21.71 -23.84
CA PRO A 62 -14.06 23.07 -23.58
C PRO A 62 -14.55 23.63 -22.23
N LEU A 63 -14.00 24.79 -21.83
CA LEU A 63 -14.58 25.56 -20.74
C LEU A 63 -16.02 25.93 -21.10
N ILE A 64 -16.97 25.44 -20.31
CA ILE A 64 -18.39 25.71 -20.46
C ILE A 64 -18.96 26.28 -19.17
N ALA A 65 -20.17 26.83 -19.26
CA ALA A 65 -20.91 27.27 -18.08
C ALA A 65 -21.04 26.13 -17.05
N PRO A 66 -21.02 26.44 -15.73
CA PRO A 66 -21.19 25.46 -14.67
C PRO A 66 -22.39 24.54 -14.94
N TYR A 67 -22.25 23.28 -14.52
CA TYR A 67 -23.21 22.23 -14.86
C TYR A 67 -24.59 22.53 -14.28
N PHE A 68 -24.67 23.02 -13.04
CA PHE A 68 -25.95 23.22 -12.36
C PHE A 68 -26.46 24.67 -12.36
N LEU A 69 -25.94 25.51 -13.26
CA LEU A 69 -26.28 26.94 -13.28
C LEU A 69 -27.79 27.21 -13.42
N GLU A 70 -28.50 26.42 -14.22
CA GLU A 70 -29.94 26.61 -14.48
C GLU A 70 -30.81 26.27 -13.27
N PHE A 71 -30.27 25.55 -12.29
CA PHE A 71 -30.98 25.23 -11.06
C PHE A 71 -30.90 26.35 -10.02
N HIS A 72 -30.05 27.37 -10.20
CA HIS A 72 -29.89 28.45 -9.22
C HIS A 72 -31.23 29.05 -8.72
N PRO A 73 -32.22 29.37 -9.58
CA PRO A 73 -33.50 29.94 -9.12
C PRO A 73 -34.39 28.94 -8.37
N LEU A 74 -34.05 27.66 -8.42
CA LEU A 74 -34.85 26.54 -7.92
C LEU A 74 -34.26 25.92 -6.65
N ILE A 75 -33.13 26.44 -6.16
CA ILE A 75 -32.53 26.01 -4.89
C ILE A 75 -33.37 26.55 -3.74
N ALA A 76 -33.74 25.67 -2.81
CA ALA A 76 -34.46 26.04 -1.60
C ALA A 76 -33.56 26.85 -0.64
N PRO A 77 -34.11 27.70 0.24
CA PRO A 77 -33.32 28.48 1.21
C PRO A 77 -32.38 27.64 2.09
N GLU A 78 -32.79 26.42 2.42
CA GLU A 78 -32.02 25.43 3.18
C GLU A 78 -30.99 24.65 2.35
N GLY A 79 -30.96 24.87 1.04
CA GLY A 79 -30.18 24.11 0.07
C GLY A 79 -30.95 22.96 -0.58
N GLY A 80 -30.37 22.44 -1.66
CA GLY A 80 -31.01 21.43 -2.49
C GLY A 80 -32.02 22.03 -3.47
N VAL A 81 -32.20 21.38 -4.62
CA VAL A 81 -33.20 21.79 -5.60
C VAL A 81 -34.60 21.42 -5.10
N LYS A 82 -35.52 22.38 -5.10
CA LYS A 82 -36.89 22.20 -4.60
C LYS A 82 -37.56 20.99 -5.26
N GLY A 83 -38.05 20.07 -4.43
CA GLY A 83 -38.75 18.85 -4.87
C GLY A 83 -37.84 17.69 -5.28
N TYR A 84 -36.52 17.90 -5.43
CA TYR A 84 -35.59 16.82 -5.72
C TYR A 84 -35.36 15.92 -4.49
N GLN A 85 -35.34 14.61 -4.70
CA GLN A 85 -35.00 13.63 -3.66
C GLN A 85 -33.76 12.85 -4.08
N ALA A 86 -32.84 12.58 -3.15
CA ALA A 86 -31.59 11.86 -3.44
C ALA A 86 -31.82 10.47 -4.06
N SER A 87 -32.92 9.80 -3.68
CA SER A 87 -33.36 8.51 -4.25
C SER A 87 -33.59 8.58 -5.77
N MET A 88 -33.88 9.77 -6.32
CA MET A 88 -34.08 9.98 -7.75
C MET A 88 -32.80 9.73 -8.57
N SER A 89 -31.62 9.71 -7.97
CA SER A 89 -30.37 9.46 -8.69
C SER A 89 -30.27 8.00 -9.15
N TYR A 90 -30.27 7.07 -8.19
CA TYR A 90 -30.04 5.64 -8.45
C TYR A 90 -31.17 4.73 -7.94
N ASP A 91 -31.77 5.01 -6.78
CA ASP A 91 -32.75 4.11 -6.17
C ASP A 91 -34.04 3.98 -7.00
N SER A 92 -34.49 5.07 -7.63
CA SER A 92 -35.62 5.06 -8.59
C SER A 92 -35.16 4.99 -10.05
N PHE A 93 -33.92 4.53 -10.32
CA PHE A 93 -33.39 4.48 -11.69
C PHE A 93 -34.27 3.64 -12.63
N PHE A 94 -34.81 2.53 -12.12
CA PHE A 94 -35.85 1.78 -12.79
C PHE A 94 -37.20 2.03 -12.12
N PRO A 95 -38.26 2.33 -12.88
CA PRO A 95 -39.60 2.63 -12.37
C PRO A 95 -40.39 1.43 -11.79
N GLY A 96 -39.69 0.35 -11.40
CA GLY A 96 -40.29 -0.87 -10.85
C GLY A 96 -41.32 -1.54 -11.77
N GLU A 97 -42.14 -2.43 -11.21
CA GLU A 97 -43.13 -3.21 -11.98
C GLU A 97 -44.22 -2.36 -12.65
N SER A 98 -44.51 -1.17 -12.10
CA SER A 98 -45.50 -0.25 -12.67
C SER A 98 -45.03 0.43 -13.96
N ASP A 99 -43.73 0.44 -14.24
CA ASP A 99 -43.11 1.24 -15.30
C ASP A 99 -43.51 2.74 -15.25
N ASP A 100 -43.91 3.22 -14.07
CA ASP A 100 -44.34 4.59 -13.79
C ASP A 100 -43.33 5.34 -12.91
N LEU A 101 -43.20 6.64 -13.16
CA LEU A 101 -42.43 7.51 -12.27
C LEU A 101 -43.15 7.64 -10.92
N THR A 102 -42.36 7.85 -9.87
CA THR A 102 -42.92 8.21 -8.56
C THR A 102 -43.60 9.58 -8.62
N ASN A 103 -44.59 9.82 -7.76
CA ASN A 103 -45.24 11.13 -7.65
C ASN A 103 -44.23 12.27 -7.38
N ALA A 104 -43.17 11.99 -6.62
CA ALA A 104 -42.10 12.93 -6.35
C ALA A 104 -41.32 13.29 -7.63
N GLU A 105 -40.93 12.29 -8.44
CA GLU A 105 -40.28 12.53 -9.72
C GLU A 105 -41.17 13.32 -10.69
N VAL A 106 -42.46 12.98 -10.74
CA VAL A 106 -43.43 13.72 -11.56
C VAL A 106 -43.49 15.18 -11.13
N SER A 107 -43.68 15.45 -9.85
CA SER A 107 -43.76 16.82 -9.32
C SER A 107 -42.48 17.62 -9.55
N TYR A 108 -41.32 17.00 -9.30
CA TYR A 108 -40.02 17.63 -9.52
C TYR A 108 -39.79 17.99 -10.99
N VAL A 109 -39.97 17.04 -11.92
CA VAL A 109 -39.73 17.29 -13.35
C VAL A 109 -40.74 18.30 -13.90
N THR A 110 -42.01 18.25 -13.46
CA THR A 110 -43.02 19.28 -13.78
C THR A 110 -42.53 20.67 -13.39
N SER A 111 -41.96 20.85 -12.19
CA SER A 111 -41.48 22.16 -11.75
C SER A 111 -40.35 22.72 -12.64
N LEU A 112 -39.46 21.87 -13.16
CA LEU A 112 -38.40 22.30 -14.08
C LEU A 112 -38.99 22.76 -15.43
N ILE A 113 -39.99 22.03 -15.91
CA ILE A 113 -40.70 22.31 -17.16
C ILE A 113 -41.50 23.62 -17.04
N GLU A 114 -42.24 23.80 -15.95
CA GLU A 114 -43.01 25.01 -15.66
C GLU A 114 -42.11 26.24 -15.55
N HIS A 115 -41.00 26.15 -14.80
CA HIS A 115 -40.04 27.26 -14.71
C HIS A 115 -39.48 27.67 -16.07
N ALA A 116 -39.17 26.73 -16.96
CA ALA A 116 -38.74 27.06 -18.32
C ALA A 116 -39.83 27.82 -19.11
N ARG A 117 -41.07 27.34 -19.01
CA ARG A 117 -42.24 27.91 -19.70
C ARG A 117 -42.61 29.29 -19.17
N GLU A 118 -42.53 29.51 -17.86
CA GLU A 118 -42.72 30.83 -17.23
C GLU A 118 -41.73 31.87 -17.77
N LEU A 119 -40.51 31.43 -18.12
CA LEU A 119 -39.50 32.27 -18.76
C LEU A 119 -39.68 32.40 -20.28
N GLY A 120 -40.73 31.81 -20.86
CA GLY A 120 -40.98 31.79 -22.30
C GLY A 120 -39.96 30.98 -23.09
N ARG A 121 -39.29 30.01 -22.44
CA ARG A 121 -38.24 29.17 -23.05
C ARG A 121 -38.68 27.72 -23.16
N ILE A 122 -38.12 27.04 -24.15
CA ILE A 122 -38.31 25.62 -24.41
C ILE A 122 -37.49 24.82 -23.40
N PRO A 123 -38.12 23.98 -22.56
CA PRO A 123 -37.43 23.11 -21.62
C PRO A 123 -36.61 22.04 -22.35
N VAL A 124 -35.31 21.98 -22.03
CA VAL A 124 -34.40 20.91 -22.47
C VAL A 124 -33.77 20.26 -21.25
N LEU A 125 -34.14 19.03 -20.95
CA LEU A 125 -33.72 18.32 -19.74
C LEU A 125 -32.76 17.19 -20.12
N THR A 126 -31.50 17.27 -19.68
CA THR A 126 -30.50 16.23 -19.95
C THR A 126 -30.25 15.35 -18.72
N ALA A 127 -30.04 14.05 -18.92
CA ALA A 127 -29.73 13.14 -17.82
C ALA A 127 -28.98 11.87 -18.25
N THR A 128 -27.83 11.61 -17.63
CA THR A 128 -27.11 10.33 -17.71
C THR A 128 -27.79 9.22 -16.89
N ARG A 129 -28.64 9.59 -15.93
CA ARG A 129 -29.35 8.67 -15.02
C ARG A 129 -30.79 8.39 -15.43
N SER A 130 -31.08 8.43 -16.73
CA SER A 130 -32.46 8.36 -17.24
C SER A 130 -32.76 7.19 -18.18
N LEU A 131 -31.75 6.43 -18.63
CA LEU A 131 -31.96 5.34 -19.59
C LEU A 131 -32.94 4.26 -19.08
N GLY A 132 -32.88 3.91 -17.80
CA GLY A 132 -33.79 2.92 -17.18
C GLY A 132 -35.23 3.39 -17.03
N ARG A 133 -35.47 4.71 -17.03
CA ARG A 133 -36.79 5.32 -16.85
C ARG A 133 -37.25 6.15 -18.04
N LEU A 134 -36.62 5.99 -19.21
CA LEU A 134 -36.94 6.74 -20.42
C LEU A 134 -38.43 6.56 -20.80
N ALA A 135 -38.91 5.31 -20.80
CA ALA A 135 -40.29 5.00 -21.13
C ALA A 135 -41.28 5.68 -20.16
N ALA A 136 -40.98 5.67 -18.86
CA ALA A 136 -41.79 6.31 -17.83
C ALA A 136 -41.84 7.84 -17.99
N LEU A 137 -40.68 8.47 -18.28
CA LEU A 137 -40.62 9.90 -18.61
C LEU A 137 -41.45 10.24 -19.84
N LYS A 138 -41.37 9.42 -20.90
CA LYS A 138 -42.16 9.63 -22.12
C LYS A 138 -43.65 9.45 -21.91
N LYS A 139 -44.03 8.45 -21.11
CA LYS A 139 -45.43 8.21 -20.71
C LYS A 139 -45.99 9.39 -19.90
N ALA A 140 -45.22 9.92 -18.96
CA ALA A 140 -45.66 10.99 -18.06
C ALA A 140 -45.72 12.37 -18.73
N PHE A 141 -44.76 12.69 -19.61
CA PHE A 141 -44.58 14.07 -20.09
C PHE A 141 -44.72 14.24 -21.60
N GLY A 142 -44.70 13.16 -22.38
CA GLY A 142 -44.64 13.24 -23.84
C GLY A 142 -43.42 14.04 -24.32
N GLY A 143 -43.56 14.72 -25.46
CA GLY A 143 -42.49 15.53 -26.04
C GLY A 143 -41.43 14.72 -26.80
N LEU A 144 -40.30 15.37 -27.08
CA LEU A 144 -39.20 14.84 -27.86
C LEU A 144 -38.18 14.15 -26.96
N HIS A 145 -38.02 12.83 -27.11
CA HIS A 145 -37.03 12.04 -26.37
C HIS A 145 -35.87 11.65 -27.28
N ILE A 146 -34.72 12.29 -27.07
CA ILE A 146 -33.49 12.05 -27.80
C ILE A 146 -32.63 11.07 -26.98
N LEU A 147 -32.25 9.95 -27.58
CA LEU A 147 -31.30 9.00 -26.99
C LEU A 147 -29.91 9.24 -27.57
N LEU A 148 -28.93 9.53 -26.73
CA LEU A 148 -27.53 9.58 -27.12
C LEU A 148 -26.92 8.19 -27.04
N TYR A 149 -26.36 7.74 -28.15
CA TYR A 149 -25.60 6.51 -28.26
C TYR A 149 -24.15 6.82 -28.58
N ARG A 150 -23.24 6.09 -27.94
CA ARG A 150 -21.83 6.00 -28.33
C ARG A 150 -21.46 4.52 -28.22
N ASN A 151 -20.60 4.02 -29.10
CA ASN A 151 -20.13 2.65 -29.03
C ASN A 151 -19.73 2.28 -27.58
N ILE A 152 -20.29 1.18 -27.07
CA ILE A 152 -20.10 0.76 -25.67
C ILE A 152 -18.61 0.55 -25.37
N PHE A 153 -17.84 0.01 -26.32
CA PHE A 153 -16.40 -0.16 -26.13
C PHE A 153 -15.67 1.18 -26.04
N HIS A 154 -16.02 2.17 -26.88
CA HIS A 154 -15.45 3.52 -26.77
C HIS A 154 -15.77 4.19 -25.42
N GLN A 155 -16.95 3.94 -24.87
CA GLN A 155 -17.29 4.39 -23.52
C GLN A 155 -16.37 3.72 -22.48
N TRP A 156 -16.17 2.40 -22.56
CA TRP A 156 -15.26 1.69 -21.65
C TRP A 156 -13.80 2.14 -21.77
N CYS A 157 -13.30 2.38 -22.98
CA CYS A 157 -12.00 2.99 -23.20
C CYS A 157 -11.90 4.35 -22.49
N SER A 158 -12.98 5.15 -22.51
CA SER A 158 -13.02 6.38 -21.76
C SER A 158 -13.09 6.19 -20.24
N TYR A 159 -13.69 5.12 -19.73
CA TYR A 159 -13.69 4.80 -18.29
C TYR A 159 -12.29 4.40 -17.86
N THR A 160 -11.60 3.59 -18.68
CA THR A 160 -10.22 3.17 -18.44
C THR A 160 -9.28 4.36 -18.35
N GLU A 161 -9.37 5.32 -19.27
CA GLU A 161 -8.56 6.53 -19.22
C GLU A 161 -8.81 7.36 -17.95
N GLN A 162 -10.06 7.48 -17.51
CA GLN A 162 -10.39 8.21 -16.27
C GLN A 162 -9.83 7.47 -15.04
N TRP A 163 -9.94 6.15 -15.01
CA TRP A 163 -9.35 5.33 -13.95
C TRP A 163 -7.83 5.48 -13.89
N LEU A 164 -7.14 5.47 -15.03
CA LEU A 164 -5.69 5.73 -15.11
C LEU A 164 -5.29 7.12 -14.60
N ARG A 165 -6.22 8.07 -14.61
CA ARG A 165 -6.05 9.43 -14.05
C ARG A 165 -6.47 9.52 -12.59
N GLY A 166 -6.75 8.41 -11.92
CA GLY A 166 -7.18 8.37 -10.52
C GLY A 166 -8.66 8.66 -10.29
N ASN A 167 -9.50 8.60 -11.32
CA ASN A 167 -10.94 8.81 -11.22
C ASN A 167 -11.72 7.49 -11.45
N PRO A 168 -11.97 6.68 -10.40
CA PRO A 168 -12.73 5.44 -10.50
C PRO A 168 -14.25 5.66 -10.53
N SER A 169 -14.74 6.90 -10.34
CA SER A 169 -16.17 7.18 -10.13
C SER A 169 -17.06 6.73 -11.29
N PHE A 170 -16.57 6.70 -12.53
CA PHE A 170 -17.35 6.18 -13.66
C PHE A 170 -17.63 4.68 -13.52
N ILE A 171 -16.64 3.88 -13.09
CA ILE A 171 -16.85 2.45 -12.83
C ILE A 171 -17.80 2.28 -11.64
N GLU A 172 -17.67 3.13 -10.61
CA GLU A 172 -18.62 3.15 -9.49
C GLU A 172 -20.06 3.38 -9.95
N THR A 173 -20.30 4.25 -10.95
CA THR A 173 -21.66 4.50 -11.44
C THR A 173 -22.37 3.27 -12.01
N VAL A 174 -21.62 2.29 -12.53
CA VAL A 174 -22.16 1.00 -12.99
C VAL A 174 -22.76 0.25 -11.80
N TRP A 175 -22.01 0.18 -10.71
CA TRP A 175 -22.40 -0.51 -9.49
C TRP A 175 -23.50 0.20 -8.73
N LEU A 176 -23.48 1.54 -8.68
CA LEU A 176 -24.57 2.34 -8.13
C LEU A 176 -25.86 2.12 -8.91
N THR A 177 -25.78 2.04 -10.25
CA THR A 177 -26.94 1.75 -11.10
C THR A 177 -27.47 0.34 -10.86
N LEU A 178 -26.60 -0.67 -10.83
CA LEU A 178 -26.99 -2.06 -10.54
C LEU A 178 -27.61 -2.22 -9.15
N LYS A 179 -27.05 -1.53 -8.15
CA LYS A 179 -27.59 -1.50 -6.78
C LYS A 179 -28.96 -0.83 -6.72
N GLY A 180 -29.13 0.33 -7.37
CA GLY A 180 -30.43 1.00 -7.46
C GLY A 180 -31.47 0.19 -8.24
N ALA A 181 -31.00 -0.64 -9.18
CA ALA A 181 -31.81 -1.49 -10.03
C ALA A 181 -32.05 -2.92 -9.49
N HIS A 182 -31.76 -3.22 -8.23
CA HIS A 182 -31.76 -4.60 -7.70
C HIS A 182 -33.10 -5.34 -7.82
N ASN A 183 -34.20 -4.62 -7.97
CA ASN A 183 -35.55 -5.20 -8.13
C ASN A 183 -35.79 -5.81 -9.52
N GLU A 184 -34.97 -5.48 -10.51
CA GLU A 184 -35.02 -6.07 -11.84
C GLU A 184 -34.17 -7.35 -11.89
N LYS A 185 -34.76 -8.46 -12.35
CA LYS A 185 -34.06 -9.76 -12.36
C LYS A 185 -32.74 -9.71 -13.14
N ILE A 186 -32.73 -9.00 -14.27
CA ILE A 186 -31.57 -8.93 -15.17
C ILE A 186 -30.39 -8.22 -14.50
N THR A 187 -30.63 -7.06 -13.90
CA THR A 187 -29.60 -6.28 -13.20
C THR A 187 -29.14 -6.98 -11.92
N SER A 188 -30.04 -7.64 -11.19
CA SER A 188 -29.70 -8.48 -10.04
C SER A 188 -28.80 -9.65 -10.44
N ASP A 189 -29.11 -10.34 -11.54
CA ASP A 189 -28.27 -11.42 -12.07
C ASP A 189 -26.89 -10.91 -12.51
N ILE A 190 -26.82 -9.77 -13.21
CA ILE A 190 -25.55 -9.14 -13.60
C ILE A 190 -24.71 -8.82 -12.36
N ALA A 191 -25.31 -8.16 -11.35
CA ALA A 191 -24.62 -7.75 -10.14
C ALA A 191 -24.09 -8.94 -9.33
N ARG A 192 -24.85 -10.03 -9.29
CA ARG A 192 -24.48 -11.26 -8.59
C ARG A 192 -23.38 -12.05 -9.32
N ILE A 193 -23.48 -12.18 -10.64
CA ILE A 193 -22.56 -13.00 -11.45
C ILE A 193 -21.20 -12.32 -11.58
N PHE A 194 -21.18 -11.01 -11.78
CA PHE A 194 -19.96 -10.25 -12.01
C PHE A 194 -19.55 -9.41 -10.79
N ALA A 195 -19.97 -9.80 -9.59
CA ALA A 195 -19.66 -9.08 -8.36
C ALA A 195 -18.15 -8.75 -8.27
N SER A 196 -17.84 -7.50 -7.96
CA SER A 196 -16.48 -7.03 -7.73
C SER A 196 -16.44 -5.99 -6.63
N ASP A 197 -15.46 -6.11 -5.75
CA ASP A 197 -15.18 -5.14 -4.68
C ASP A 197 -14.12 -4.11 -5.09
N ASN A 198 -13.49 -4.28 -6.27
CA ASN A 198 -12.47 -3.39 -6.78
C ASN A 198 -13.03 -2.56 -7.94
N ARG A 199 -12.88 -1.23 -7.91
CA ARG A 199 -13.26 -0.33 -9.02
C ARG A 199 -12.11 -0.14 -10.00
N SER A 200 -11.59 -1.25 -10.52
CA SER A 200 -10.49 -1.27 -11.48
C SER A 200 -10.97 -1.43 -12.91
N ALA A 201 -10.40 -0.65 -13.83
CA ALA A 201 -10.62 -0.82 -15.27
C ALA A 201 -9.94 -2.07 -15.85
N LEU A 202 -9.05 -2.70 -15.07
CA LEU A 202 -8.38 -3.95 -15.44
C LEU A 202 -9.22 -5.18 -15.10
N ASP A 203 -10.21 -5.03 -14.22
CA ASP A 203 -11.04 -6.15 -13.76
C ASP A 203 -12.08 -6.53 -14.83
N PRO A 204 -12.02 -7.75 -15.39
CA PRO A 204 -13.00 -8.24 -16.36
C PRO A 204 -14.45 -8.18 -15.85
N ASN A 205 -14.67 -8.36 -14.55
CA ASN A 205 -16.00 -8.35 -13.96
C ASN A 205 -16.66 -6.97 -14.09
N ASN A 206 -15.90 -5.89 -13.84
CA ASN A 206 -16.38 -4.53 -14.05
C ASN A 206 -16.73 -4.28 -15.52
N PHE A 207 -15.91 -4.79 -16.45
CA PHE A 207 -16.16 -4.66 -17.89
C PHE A 207 -17.42 -5.40 -18.33
N PHE A 208 -17.61 -6.65 -17.89
CA PHE A 208 -18.80 -7.42 -18.25
C PHE A 208 -20.07 -6.86 -17.60
N ALA A 209 -20.01 -6.44 -16.33
CA ALA A 209 -21.11 -5.73 -15.67
C ALA A 209 -21.50 -4.46 -16.44
N PHE A 210 -20.49 -3.68 -16.86
CA PHE A 210 -20.69 -2.49 -17.70
C PHE A 210 -21.35 -2.84 -19.04
N VAL A 211 -20.81 -3.81 -19.78
CA VAL A 211 -21.32 -4.23 -21.10
C VAL A 211 -22.77 -4.70 -21.01
N LEU A 212 -23.07 -5.62 -20.08
CA LEU A 212 -24.40 -6.20 -19.94
C LEU A 212 -25.43 -5.17 -19.46
N LEU A 213 -25.06 -4.31 -18.50
CA LEU A 213 -25.91 -3.21 -18.08
C LEU A 213 -26.21 -2.26 -19.25
N HIS A 214 -25.19 -1.82 -19.98
CA HIS A 214 -25.39 -0.81 -21.03
C HIS A 214 -26.12 -1.38 -22.25
N THR A 215 -25.85 -2.61 -22.65
CA THR A 215 -26.63 -3.28 -23.70
C THR A 215 -28.10 -3.39 -23.31
N TYR A 216 -28.40 -3.73 -22.05
CA TYR A 216 -29.76 -3.74 -21.52
C TYR A 216 -30.43 -2.35 -21.51
N LEU A 217 -29.72 -1.33 -21.04
CA LEU A 217 -30.22 0.04 -21.01
C LEU A 217 -30.52 0.57 -22.42
N TYR A 218 -29.62 0.36 -23.38
CA TYR A 218 -29.83 0.80 -24.76
C TYR A 218 -30.93 0.03 -25.47
N ALA A 219 -31.07 -1.28 -25.23
CA ALA A 219 -32.18 -2.06 -25.78
C ALA A 219 -33.54 -1.56 -25.26
N ARG A 220 -33.67 -1.27 -23.95
CA ARG A 220 -34.89 -0.68 -23.39
C ARG A 220 -35.15 0.73 -23.91
N ALA A 221 -34.13 1.59 -23.90
CA ALA A 221 -34.26 2.99 -24.30
C ALA A 221 -34.58 3.14 -25.81
N GLY A 222 -33.96 2.32 -26.66
CA GLY A 222 -34.16 2.34 -28.11
C GLY A 222 -35.59 2.00 -28.54
N ASN A 223 -36.34 1.25 -27.73
CA ASN A 223 -37.75 0.96 -28.01
C ASN A 223 -38.65 2.18 -28.05
N VAL A 224 -38.30 3.21 -27.28
CA VAL A 224 -39.20 4.32 -26.92
C VAL A 224 -38.63 5.69 -27.26
N ALA A 225 -37.32 5.80 -27.52
CA ALA A 225 -36.71 7.04 -27.98
C ALA A 225 -37.38 7.53 -29.28
N THR A 226 -37.55 8.84 -29.40
CA THR A 226 -38.08 9.44 -30.64
C THR A 226 -37.00 9.42 -31.72
N PHE A 227 -35.78 9.84 -31.39
CA PHE A 227 -34.60 9.74 -32.26
C PHE A 227 -33.36 9.32 -31.48
N ILE A 228 -32.42 8.73 -32.19
CA ILE A 228 -31.13 8.31 -31.66
C ILE A 228 -30.05 9.16 -32.32
N ILE A 229 -29.21 9.79 -31.51
CA ILE A 229 -27.99 10.47 -31.96
C ILE A 229 -26.83 9.54 -31.66
N ASP A 230 -26.29 8.90 -32.71
CA ASP A 230 -25.01 8.21 -32.64
C ASP A 230 -23.88 9.24 -32.65
N ILE A 231 -23.18 9.36 -31.53
CA ILE A 231 -22.14 10.37 -31.30
C ILE A 231 -20.87 10.05 -32.10
N ASP A 232 -20.58 8.76 -32.32
CA ASP A 232 -19.44 8.37 -33.15
C ASP A 232 -19.70 8.78 -34.61
N GLU A 233 -20.93 8.57 -35.11
CA GLU A 233 -21.33 9.01 -36.45
C GLU A 233 -21.49 10.53 -36.57
N LEU A 234 -22.06 11.21 -35.57
CA LEU A 234 -22.24 12.67 -35.55
C LEU A 234 -20.91 13.42 -35.78
N SER A 235 -19.83 12.87 -35.24
CA SER A 235 -18.50 13.46 -35.33
C SER A 235 -17.83 13.28 -36.70
N THR A 236 -18.25 12.30 -37.49
CA THR A 236 -17.58 11.88 -38.74
C THR A 236 -18.43 12.06 -39.99
N ASN A 237 -19.75 12.16 -39.87
CA ASN A 237 -20.69 12.22 -40.99
C ASN A 237 -21.47 13.55 -41.00
N SER A 238 -21.10 14.47 -41.90
CA SER A 238 -21.77 15.78 -42.03
C SER A 238 -23.20 15.68 -42.54
N GLY A 239 -23.54 14.66 -43.32
CA GLY A 239 -24.90 14.44 -43.83
C GLY A 239 -25.87 14.00 -42.73
N VAL A 240 -25.45 13.07 -41.87
CA VAL A 240 -26.21 12.66 -40.68
C VAL A 240 -26.35 13.82 -39.71
N ARG A 241 -25.28 14.59 -39.50
CA ARG A 241 -25.32 15.80 -38.68
C ARG A 241 -26.40 16.79 -39.15
N ALA A 242 -26.35 17.21 -40.41
CA ALA A 242 -27.34 18.13 -40.97
C ALA A 242 -28.77 17.57 -40.86
N SER A 243 -28.95 16.27 -41.09
CA SER A 243 -30.26 15.62 -40.98
C SER A 243 -30.80 15.68 -39.54
N LEU A 244 -29.97 15.45 -38.53
CA LEU A 244 -30.36 15.56 -37.12
C LEU A 244 -30.69 16.99 -36.70
N GLU A 245 -29.91 17.98 -37.16
CA GLU A 245 -30.17 19.41 -36.90
C GLU A 245 -31.51 19.84 -37.51
N HIS A 246 -31.79 19.44 -38.75
CA HIS A 246 -33.09 19.65 -39.41
C HIS A 246 -34.23 19.01 -38.61
N LEU A 247 -34.06 17.76 -38.18
CA LEU A 247 -35.09 17.02 -37.45
C LEU A 247 -35.44 17.68 -36.12
N ILE A 248 -34.44 18.16 -35.37
CA ILE A 248 -34.65 18.90 -34.12
C ILE A 248 -35.41 20.19 -34.39
N ARG A 249 -35.02 20.95 -35.42
CA ARG A 249 -35.70 22.19 -35.80
C ARG A 249 -37.15 21.96 -36.20
N ASP A 250 -37.43 20.91 -36.96
CA ASP A 250 -38.80 20.62 -37.42
C ASP A 250 -39.73 20.20 -36.27
N HIS A 251 -39.19 19.50 -35.26
CA HIS A 251 -39.96 19.06 -34.09
C HIS A 251 -40.19 20.18 -33.06
N THR A 252 -39.20 21.06 -32.88
CA THR A 252 -39.12 21.93 -31.71
C THR A 252 -39.05 23.41 -32.04
N GLY A 253 -38.73 23.76 -33.28
CA GLY A 253 -38.39 25.13 -33.68
C GLY A 253 -37.04 25.63 -33.17
N LEU A 254 -36.26 24.79 -32.46
CA LEU A 254 -34.91 25.14 -32.01
C LEU A 254 -33.89 24.84 -33.11
N GLU A 255 -33.03 25.82 -33.37
CA GLU A 255 -31.81 25.62 -34.14
C GLU A 255 -30.68 25.17 -33.21
N VAL A 256 -29.97 24.14 -33.63
CA VAL A 256 -28.79 23.58 -32.96
C VAL A 256 -27.67 23.38 -33.98
N ASP A 257 -26.44 23.54 -33.55
CA ASP A 257 -25.23 23.35 -34.37
C ASP A 257 -24.34 22.30 -33.73
N PHE A 258 -24.14 21.19 -34.44
CA PHE A 258 -23.30 20.07 -34.04
C PHE A 258 -21.95 20.03 -34.78
N SER A 259 -21.57 21.07 -35.52
CA SER A 259 -20.35 21.11 -36.34
C SER A 259 -19.04 20.93 -35.55
N GLU A 260 -19.07 21.25 -34.26
CA GLU A 260 -17.97 21.10 -33.32
C GLU A 260 -17.86 19.67 -32.75
N ALA A 261 -18.66 18.71 -33.22
CA ALA A 261 -18.60 17.33 -32.73
C ALA A 261 -17.21 16.75 -33.04
N ARG A 262 -16.59 16.12 -32.04
CA ARG A 262 -15.28 15.50 -32.16
C ARG A 262 -15.31 14.10 -31.59
N GLN A 263 -14.64 13.18 -32.27
CA GLN A 263 -14.37 11.87 -31.72
C GLN A 263 -13.18 11.97 -30.75
N SER A 264 -13.32 11.41 -29.55
CA SER A 264 -12.19 11.25 -28.64
C SER A 264 -11.73 9.79 -28.68
N MET A 265 -10.45 9.58 -28.96
CA MET A 265 -9.84 8.26 -28.89
C MET A 265 -9.31 8.01 -27.48
N ALA A 266 -9.53 6.80 -26.97
CA ALA A 266 -8.99 6.29 -25.70
C ALA A 266 -8.77 4.78 -25.86
N PHE A 267 -7.99 4.18 -24.97
CA PHE A 267 -7.70 2.75 -25.00
C PHE A 267 -8.26 2.07 -23.77
N SER A 268 -8.66 0.81 -23.95
CA SER A 268 -8.96 -0.08 -22.83
C SER A 268 -7.65 -0.70 -22.32
N LEU A 269 -7.66 -1.21 -21.11
CA LEU A 269 -6.59 -2.07 -20.57
C LEU A 269 -7.15 -3.40 -20.09
N VAL A 270 -8.47 -3.61 -20.20
CA VAL A 270 -9.09 -4.87 -19.83
C VAL A 270 -8.61 -5.97 -20.77
N ASP A 271 -8.22 -7.10 -20.19
CA ASP A 271 -7.92 -8.32 -20.93
C ASP A 271 -9.00 -9.37 -20.61
N ILE A 272 -9.86 -9.64 -21.60
CA ILE A 272 -10.85 -10.72 -21.55
C ILE A 272 -10.48 -11.90 -22.46
N GLY A 273 -9.24 -11.93 -22.96
CA GLY A 273 -8.66 -12.99 -23.78
C GLY A 273 -9.06 -12.97 -25.26
N SER A 274 -10.36 -12.92 -25.57
CA SER A 274 -10.81 -12.89 -26.99
C SER A 274 -12.19 -12.30 -27.18
N GLU A 275 -12.47 -11.89 -28.41
CA GLU A 275 -13.81 -11.47 -28.84
C GLU A 275 -14.88 -12.56 -28.61
N ARG A 276 -14.49 -13.84 -28.72
CA ARG A 276 -15.41 -14.95 -28.47
C ARG A 276 -15.94 -14.93 -27.03
N VAL A 277 -15.10 -14.61 -26.05
CA VAL A 277 -15.51 -14.50 -24.64
C VAL A 277 -16.54 -13.38 -24.47
N LEU A 278 -16.35 -12.25 -25.15
CA LEU A 278 -17.33 -11.15 -25.14
C LEU A 278 -18.67 -11.59 -25.72
N SER A 279 -18.66 -12.20 -26.91
CA SER A 279 -19.88 -12.67 -27.57
C SER A 279 -20.60 -13.75 -26.77
N ASP A 280 -19.87 -14.74 -26.25
CA ASP A 280 -20.43 -15.82 -25.43
C ASP A 280 -21.04 -15.26 -24.12
N THR A 281 -20.41 -14.25 -23.51
CA THR A 281 -20.94 -13.59 -22.32
C THR A 281 -22.24 -12.82 -22.60
N ILE A 282 -22.32 -12.09 -23.72
CA ILE A 282 -23.55 -11.41 -24.13
C ILE A 282 -24.66 -12.43 -24.42
N ASN A 283 -24.33 -13.51 -25.12
CA ASN A 283 -25.26 -14.57 -25.48
C ASN A 283 -25.76 -15.38 -24.27
N ALA A 284 -25.03 -15.36 -23.14
CA ALA A 284 -25.50 -15.93 -21.88
C ALA A 284 -26.64 -15.12 -21.23
N PHE A 285 -26.94 -13.92 -21.74
CA PHE A 285 -28.03 -13.06 -21.28
C PHE A 285 -29.06 -12.78 -22.41
N PRO A 286 -29.69 -13.80 -23.01
CA PRO A 286 -30.60 -13.62 -24.15
C PRO A 286 -31.82 -12.75 -23.83
N GLN A 287 -32.19 -12.64 -22.54
CA GLN A 287 -33.25 -11.76 -22.06
C GLN A 287 -32.96 -10.27 -22.30
N ILE A 288 -31.69 -9.87 -22.46
CA ILE A 288 -31.32 -8.49 -22.82
C ILE A 288 -31.85 -8.14 -24.21
N GLN A 289 -31.62 -9.00 -25.20
CA GLN A 289 -32.12 -8.79 -26.57
C GLN A 289 -33.66 -8.81 -26.61
N LYS A 290 -34.29 -9.64 -25.78
CA LYS A 290 -35.76 -9.72 -25.65
C LYS A 290 -36.39 -8.51 -24.95
N SER A 291 -35.60 -7.62 -24.35
CA SER A 291 -36.12 -6.39 -23.75
C SER A 291 -36.56 -5.37 -24.81
N ALA A 292 -36.03 -5.48 -26.03
CA ALA A 292 -36.53 -4.75 -27.19
C ALA A 292 -37.84 -5.37 -27.71
N ARG A 293 -38.88 -4.54 -27.91
CA ARG A 293 -40.23 -5.01 -28.32
C ARG A 293 -40.68 -4.45 -29.67
N THR A 294 -40.10 -3.34 -30.12
CA THR A 294 -40.42 -2.73 -31.43
C THR A 294 -39.39 -3.15 -32.48
N PRO A 295 -39.75 -3.22 -33.78
CA PRO A 295 -38.79 -3.54 -34.85
C PRO A 295 -37.56 -2.62 -34.84
N ASP A 296 -37.77 -1.30 -34.64
CA ASP A 296 -36.68 -0.32 -34.56
C ASP A 296 -35.81 -0.51 -33.31
N GLY A 297 -36.44 -0.82 -32.17
CA GLY A 297 -35.73 -1.13 -30.92
C GLY A 297 -34.88 -2.39 -31.03
N ILE A 298 -35.39 -3.45 -31.68
CA ILE A 298 -34.65 -4.69 -31.92
C ILE A 298 -33.45 -4.40 -32.83
N LYS A 299 -33.67 -3.72 -33.95
CA LYS A 299 -32.61 -3.34 -34.89
C LYS A 299 -31.54 -2.49 -34.22
N PHE A 300 -31.94 -1.55 -33.35
CA PHE A 300 -31.00 -0.75 -32.58
C PHE A 300 -30.22 -1.59 -31.55
N GLY A 301 -30.89 -2.49 -30.82
CA GLY A 301 -30.22 -3.40 -29.90
C GLY A 301 -29.19 -4.30 -30.59
N GLU A 302 -29.52 -4.83 -31.78
CA GLU A 302 -28.59 -5.57 -32.63
C GLU A 302 -27.40 -4.71 -33.06
N LYS A 303 -27.64 -3.47 -33.52
CA LYS A 303 -26.59 -2.49 -33.84
C LYS A 303 -25.65 -2.28 -32.65
N VAL A 304 -26.20 -2.05 -31.46
CA VAL A 304 -25.42 -1.81 -30.23
C VAL A 304 -24.45 -2.96 -29.94
N VAL A 305 -24.92 -4.21 -30.03
CA VAL A 305 -24.10 -5.40 -29.81
C VAL A 305 -23.07 -5.57 -30.93
N ASN A 306 -23.47 -5.42 -32.18
CA ASN A 306 -22.58 -5.56 -33.34
C ASN A 306 -21.45 -4.53 -33.33
N ASP A 307 -21.77 -3.27 -33.04
CA ASP A 307 -20.80 -2.18 -32.93
C ASP A 307 -19.81 -2.46 -31.79
N LEU A 308 -20.29 -2.90 -30.62
CA LEU A 308 -19.44 -3.29 -29.49
C LEU A 308 -18.47 -4.42 -29.85
N VAL A 309 -18.98 -5.51 -30.41
CA VAL A 309 -18.17 -6.70 -30.76
C VAL A 309 -17.17 -6.38 -31.87
N SER A 310 -17.61 -5.65 -32.90
CA SER A 310 -16.75 -5.21 -34.01
C SER A 310 -15.62 -4.30 -33.52
N GLU A 311 -15.94 -3.33 -32.66
CA GLU A 311 -14.93 -2.40 -32.15
C GLU A 311 -13.97 -3.08 -31.17
N TYR A 312 -14.45 -3.99 -30.32
CA TYR A 312 -13.58 -4.81 -29.48
C TYR A 312 -12.62 -5.66 -30.32
N ARG A 313 -13.10 -6.28 -31.41
CA ARG A 313 -12.27 -7.05 -32.35
C ARG A 313 -11.19 -6.18 -32.99
N ASN A 314 -11.56 -4.98 -33.46
CA ASN A 314 -10.62 -4.02 -34.05
C ASN A 314 -9.56 -3.61 -33.04
N TYR A 315 -9.98 -3.23 -31.83
CA TYR A 315 -9.08 -2.92 -30.74
C TYR A 315 -8.12 -4.08 -30.42
N TRP A 316 -8.64 -5.30 -30.32
CA TRP A 316 -7.81 -6.48 -30.06
C TRP A 316 -6.76 -6.69 -31.16
N ARG A 317 -7.14 -6.44 -32.42
CA ARG A 317 -6.24 -6.54 -33.57
C ARG A 317 -5.14 -5.45 -33.56
N TYR A 318 -5.48 -4.21 -33.20
CA TYR A 318 -4.56 -3.08 -33.31
C TYR A 318 -3.74 -2.80 -32.05
N ALA A 319 -4.34 -2.97 -30.87
CA ALA A 319 -3.76 -2.54 -29.59
C ALA A 319 -3.62 -3.68 -28.57
N GLY A 320 -4.38 -4.78 -28.70
CA GLY A 320 -4.36 -5.92 -27.77
C GLY A 320 -2.97 -6.46 -27.46
N PRO A 321 -2.14 -6.83 -28.47
CA PRO A 321 -0.78 -7.33 -28.24
C PRO A 321 0.13 -6.35 -27.49
N LEU A 322 -0.02 -5.04 -27.73
CA LEU A 322 0.76 -4.00 -27.04
C LEU A 322 0.35 -3.88 -25.58
N VAL A 323 -0.95 -3.93 -25.28
CA VAL A 323 -1.45 -3.91 -23.90
C VAL A 323 -1.00 -5.15 -23.14
N GLN A 324 -1.09 -6.34 -23.75
CA GLN A 324 -0.58 -7.57 -23.13
C GLN A 324 0.92 -7.51 -22.86
N LEU A 325 1.70 -6.96 -23.80
CA LEU A 325 3.14 -6.76 -23.61
C LEU A 325 3.41 -5.78 -22.46
N ALA A 326 2.67 -4.68 -22.38
CA ALA A 326 2.80 -3.70 -21.30
C ALA A 326 2.44 -4.29 -19.92
N ASN A 327 1.36 -5.08 -19.84
CA ASN A 327 0.96 -5.75 -18.60
C ASN A 327 2.03 -6.75 -18.14
N ARG A 328 2.52 -7.62 -19.04
CA ARG A 328 3.62 -8.56 -18.73
C ARG A 328 4.89 -7.85 -18.26
N LYS A 329 5.25 -6.72 -18.91
CA LYS A 329 6.39 -5.90 -18.50
C LYS A 329 6.20 -5.29 -17.11
N THR A 330 4.99 -4.85 -16.80
CA THR A 330 4.65 -4.28 -15.49
C THR A 330 4.74 -5.35 -14.39
N GLU A 331 4.19 -6.54 -14.63
CA GLU A 331 4.30 -7.68 -13.72
C GLU A 331 5.76 -8.11 -13.51
N GLN A 332 6.55 -8.16 -14.59
CA GLN A 332 7.97 -8.48 -14.52
C GLN A 332 8.73 -7.45 -13.67
N LEU A 333 8.46 -6.15 -13.86
CA LEU A 333 9.07 -5.08 -13.05
C LEU A 333 8.68 -5.19 -11.58
N ALA A 334 7.41 -5.51 -11.27
CA ALA A 334 6.96 -5.72 -9.90
C ALA A 334 7.68 -6.91 -9.24
N SER A 335 7.85 -8.03 -9.96
CA SER A 335 8.60 -9.19 -9.48
C SER A 335 10.07 -8.83 -9.20
N GLN A 336 10.72 -8.14 -10.15
CA GLN A 336 12.11 -7.70 -10.00
C GLN A 336 12.28 -6.76 -8.80
N GLN A 337 11.33 -5.85 -8.57
CA GLN A 337 11.36 -4.95 -7.42
C GLN A 337 11.26 -5.72 -6.09
N SER A 338 10.43 -6.76 -6.03
CA SER A 338 10.30 -7.64 -4.85
C SER A 338 11.58 -8.45 -4.59
N GLU A 339 12.21 -8.97 -5.65
CA GLU A 339 13.51 -9.66 -5.55
C GLU A 339 14.60 -8.72 -5.04
N ILE A 340 14.69 -7.50 -5.58
CA ILE A 340 15.64 -6.47 -5.12
C ILE A 340 15.41 -6.16 -3.63
N ALA A 341 14.16 -5.99 -3.20
CA ALA A 341 13.84 -5.72 -1.80
C ALA A 341 14.29 -6.88 -0.88
N THR A 342 14.11 -8.13 -1.33
CA THR A 342 14.54 -9.32 -0.59
C THR A 342 16.06 -9.42 -0.51
N GLN A 343 16.76 -9.18 -1.63
CA GLN A 343 18.22 -9.15 -1.67
C GLN A 343 18.79 -8.05 -0.77
N HIS A 344 18.18 -6.87 -0.77
CA HIS A 344 18.59 -5.77 0.10
C HIS A 344 18.45 -6.13 1.58
N ALA A 345 17.32 -6.76 1.97
CA ALA A 345 17.13 -7.24 3.34
C ALA A 345 18.17 -8.30 3.75
N GLU A 346 18.59 -9.17 2.82
CA GLU A 346 19.64 -10.15 3.07
C GLU A 346 21.02 -9.50 3.26
N ILE A 347 21.37 -8.51 2.44
CA ILE A 347 22.61 -7.74 2.58
C ILE A 347 22.67 -7.07 3.96
N GLU A 348 21.57 -6.47 4.43
CA GLU A 348 21.49 -5.86 5.76
C GLU A 348 21.70 -6.88 6.88
N ARG A 349 21.14 -8.10 6.76
CA ARG A 349 21.39 -9.19 7.73
C ARG A 349 22.86 -9.60 7.74
N GLN A 350 23.48 -9.71 6.58
CA GLN A 350 24.90 -10.06 6.47
C GLN A 350 25.79 -8.97 7.06
N HIS A 351 25.50 -7.69 6.83
CA HIS A 351 26.21 -6.58 7.47
C HIS A 351 26.09 -6.63 9.00
N ALA A 352 24.90 -6.91 9.55
CA ALA A 352 24.71 -7.06 10.98
C ALA A 352 25.51 -8.24 11.57
N ALA A 353 25.54 -9.38 10.86
CA ALA A 353 26.34 -10.54 11.26
C ALA A 353 27.84 -10.24 11.23
N ILE A 354 28.33 -9.54 10.20
CA ILE A 354 29.74 -9.10 10.11
C ILE A 354 30.07 -8.17 11.28
N ALA A 355 29.21 -7.19 11.59
CA ALA A 355 29.40 -6.29 12.73
C ALA A 355 29.46 -7.05 14.07
N GLY A 356 28.60 -8.07 14.24
CA GLY A 356 28.63 -8.95 15.42
C GLY A 356 29.95 -9.72 15.53
N LEU A 357 30.41 -10.35 14.44
CA LEU A 357 31.69 -11.06 14.39
C LEU A 357 32.88 -10.13 14.66
N GLN A 358 32.85 -8.91 14.13
CA GLN A 358 33.88 -7.90 14.42
C GLN A 358 33.93 -7.54 15.91
N GLY A 359 32.77 -7.41 16.56
CA GLY A 359 32.69 -7.20 18.01
C GLY A 359 33.25 -8.38 18.83
N GLU A 360 32.98 -9.62 18.39
CA GLU A 360 33.53 -10.81 19.05
C GLU A 360 35.06 -10.91 18.92
N ILE A 361 35.60 -10.62 17.72
CA ILE A 361 37.04 -10.56 17.49
C ILE A 361 37.70 -9.53 18.40
N GLN A 362 37.11 -8.32 18.54
CA GLN A 362 37.63 -7.28 19.43
C GLN A 362 37.65 -7.73 20.90
N ARG A 363 36.59 -8.40 21.35
CA ARG A 363 36.50 -8.93 22.72
C ARG A 363 37.59 -9.97 22.99
N GLN A 364 37.73 -10.95 22.09
CA GLN A 364 38.77 -11.99 22.20
C GLN A 364 40.18 -11.39 22.18
N HIS A 365 40.41 -10.37 21.37
CA HIS A 365 41.68 -9.65 21.34
C HIS A 365 41.98 -9.00 22.70
N GLY A 366 41.00 -8.35 23.33
CA GLY A 366 41.14 -7.79 24.68
C GLY A 366 41.44 -8.84 25.76
N GLU A 367 40.76 -9.99 25.71
CA GLU A 367 41.03 -11.13 26.61
C GLU A 367 42.46 -11.66 26.44
N PHE A 368 42.94 -11.80 25.20
CA PHE A 368 44.31 -12.21 24.91
C PHE A 368 45.34 -11.24 25.48
N THR A 369 45.15 -9.92 25.30
CA THR A 369 46.04 -8.90 25.87
C THR A 369 46.09 -8.96 27.40
N ALA A 370 44.95 -9.17 28.05
CA ALA A 370 44.88 -9.33 29.50
C ALA A 370 45.66 -10.55 29.99
N LEU A 371 45.49 -11.70 29.31
CA LEU A 371 46.25 -12.92 29.61
C LEU A 371 47.75 -12.73 29.40
N GLN A 372 48.16 -12.04 28.34
CA GLN A 372 49.56 -11.70 28.09
C GLN A 372 50.17 -10.87 29.23
N THR A 373 49.42 -9.90 29.75
CA THR A 373 49.82 -9.06 30.89
C THR A 373 49.99 -9.89 32.17
N GLU A 374 49.06 -10.81 32.44
CA GLU A 374 49.13 -11.72 33.58
C GLU A 374 50.33 -12.67 33.48
N ILE A 375 50.61 -13.21 32.29
CA ILE A 375 51.79 -14.05 32.05
C ILE A 375 53.08 -13.27 32.36
N GLN A 376 53.20 -12.02 31.89
CA GLN A 376 54.37 -11.19 32.19
C GLN A 376 54.53 -10.92 33.69
N ARG A 377 53.42 -10.65 34.37
CA ARG A 377 53.40 -10.47 35.83
C ARG A 377 53.91 -11.71 36.56
N ARG A 378 53.43 -12.90 36.18
CA ARG A 378 53.86 -14.19 36.73
C ARG A 378 55.34 -14.47 36.48
N HIS A 379 55.86 -14.15 35.29
CA HIS A 379 57.30 -14.26 35.02
C HIS A 379 58.13 -13.38 35.95
N GLY A 380 57.67 -12.15 36.23
CA GLY A 380 58.31 -11.26 37.20
C GLY A 380 58.31 -11.82 38.62
N GLU A 381 57.18 -12.41 39.08
CA GLU A 381 57.10 -13.09 40.38
C GLU A 381 58.06 -14.28 40.47
N ILE A 382 58.14 -15.11 39.43
CA ILE A 382 59.05 -16.25 39.37
C ILE A 382 60.50 -15.78 39.47
N ALA A 383 60.88 -14.73 38.73
CA ALA A 383 62.23 -14.18 38.78
C ALA A 383 62.58 -13.66 40.19
N ALA A 384 61.64 -12.98 40.86
CA ALA A 384 61.83 -12.52 42.24
C ALA A 384 62.00 -13.69 43.22
N LEU A 385 61.19 -14.74 43.10
CA LEU A 385 61.30 -15.95 43.93
C LEU A 385 62.62 -16.69 43.70
N GLN A 386 63.09 -16.77 42.45
CA GLN A 386 64.39 -17.35 42.13
C GLN A 386 65.54 -16.57 42.77
N ALA A 387 65.49 -15.25 42.77
CA ALA A 387 66.49 -14.41 43.43
C ALA A 387 66.50 -14.63 44.96
N GLU A 388 65.32 -14.77 45.58
CA GLU A 388 65.19 -15.06 47.01
C GLU A 388 65.75 -16.45 47.37
N ILE A 389 65.48 -17.48 46.55
CA ILE A 389 66.06 -18.81 46.73
C ILE A 389 67.60 -18.74 46.68
N GLN A 390 68.17 -18.01 45.71
CA GLN A 390 69.63 -17.84 45.61
C GLN A 390 70.22 -17.15 46.84
N ARG A 391 69.54 -16.12 47.37
CA ARG A 391 69.94 -15.43 48.60
C ARG A 391 69.97 -16.40 49.79
N GLN A 392 68.90 -17.16 49.98
CA GLN A 392 68.80 -18.14 51.06
C GLN A 392 69.84 -19.26 50.93
N GLN A 393 70.13 -19.72 49.71
CA GLN A 393 71.21 -20.68 49.48
C GLN A 393 72.57 -20.11 49.92
N GLY A 394 72.85 -18.83 49.61
CA GLY A 394 74.05 -18.14 50.10
C GLY A 394 74.12 -18.06 51.63
N GLU A 395 73.01 -17.74 52.29
CA GLU A 395 72.91 -17.73 53.76
C GLU A 395 73.18 -19.11 54.37
N VAL A 396 72.61 -20.17 53.78
CA VAL A 396 72.86 -21.56 54.22
C VAL A 396 74.34 -21.92 54.11
N VAL A 397 75.01 -21.58 53.00
CA VAL A 397 76.44 -21.84 52.82
C VAL A 397 77.27 -21.09 53.87
N ALA A 398 76.92 -19.83 54.16
CA ALA A 398 77.60 -19.05 55.19
C ALA A 398 77.44 -19.67 56.59
N LEU A 399 76.23 -20.11 56.94
CA LEU A 399 75.96 -20.80 58.21
C LEU A 399 76.70 -22.14 58.31
N GLN A 400 76.81 -22.90 57.22
CA GLN A 400 77.59 -24.15 57.20
C GLN A 400 79.09 -23.89 57.45
N ALA A 401 79.65 -22.83 56.86
CA ALA A 401 81.04 -22.44 57.10
C ALA A 401 81.27 -22.06 58.57
N GLU A 402 80.33 -21.34 59.18
CA GLU A 402 80.40 -20.98 60.60
C GLU A 402 80.31 -22.21 61.51
N ILE A 403 79.42 -23.17 61.22
CA ILE A 403 79.34 -24.44 61.95
C ILE A 403 80.66 -25.21 61.85
N GLN A 404 81.28 -25.29 60.67
CA GLN A 404 82.57 -25.96 60.49
C GLN A 404 83.69 -25.27 61.28
N ARG A 405 83.72 -23.94 61.31
CA ARG A 405 84.66 -23.14 62.11
C ARG A 405 84.52 -23.48 63.60
N GLN A 406 83.29 -23.42 64.12
CA GLN A 406 82.99 -23.76 65.51
C GLN A 406 83.32 -25.22 65.84
N HIS A 407 83.08 -26.15 64.91
CA HIS A 407 83.46 -27.55 65.09
C HIS A 407 84.98 -27.71 65.21
N GLY A 408 85.76 -27.01 64.38
CA GLY A 408 87.22 -26.96 64.48
C GLY A 408 87.70 -26.41 65.83
N GLU A 409 87.07 -25.35 66.34
CA GLU A 409 87.35 -24.82 67.67
C GLU A 409 87.07 -25.86 68.78
N VAL A 410 85.96 -26.59 68.69
CA VAL A 410 85.61 -27.66 69.65
C VAL A 410 86.66 -28.78 69.62
N VAL A 411 87.10 -29.21 68.43
CA VAL A 411 88.14 -30.24 68.29
C VAL A 411 89.46 -29.78 68.90
N ALA A 412 89.86 -28.52 68.64
CA ALA A 412 91.06 -27.95 69.24
C ALA A 412 90.97 -27.91 70.78
N LEU A 413 89.83 -27.50 71.33
CA LEU A 413 89.57 -27.52 72.77
C LEU A 413 89.60 -28.94 73.36
N GLN A 414 89.09 -29.95 72.63
CA GLN A 414 89.20 -31.35 73.07
C GLN A 414 90.65 -31.85 73.11
N ALA A 415 91.46 -31.49 72.11
CA ALA A 415 92.89 -31.82 72.10
C ALA A 415 93.65 -31.15 73.26
N GLU A 416 93.33 -29.89 73.56
CA GLU A 416 93.85 -29.15 74.72
C GLU A 416 93.49 -29.87 76.03
N ILE A 417 92.24 -30.31 76.19
CA ILE A 417 91.79 -31.10 77.36
C ILE A 417 92.55 -32.42 77.47
N GLN A 418 92.74 -33.16 76.37
CA GLN A 418 93.49 -34.43 76.37
C GLN A 418 94.95 -34.23 76.76
N ARG A 419 95.61 -33.19 76.22
CA ARG A 419 96.98 -32.84 76.60
C ARG A 419 97.08 -32.53 78.10
N ARG A 420 96.18 -31.68 78.61
CA ARG A 420 96.07 -31.37 80.04
C ARG A 420 95.84 -32.64 80.86
N HIS A 421 95.01 -33.56 80.38
CA HIS A 421 94.76 -34.84 81.05
C HIS A 421 96.03 -35.71 81.11
N GLY A 422 96.81 -35.77 80.02
CA GLY A 422 98.11 -36.43 79.99
C GLY A 422 99.14 -35.80 80.93
N GLU A 423 99.19 -34.46 80.99
CA GLU A 423 100.00 -33.71 81.95
C GLU A 423 99.61 -34.07 83.40
N ILE A 424 98.31 -34.12 83.70
CA ILE A 424 97.80 -34.54 85.01
C ILE A 424 98.22 -35.98 85.34
N LEU A 425 98.12 -36.91 84.40
CA LEU A 425 98.55 -38.30 84.59
C LEU A 425 100.06 -38.38 84.88
N ASN A 426 100.88 -37.67 84.11
CA ASN A 426 102.33 -37.60 84.36
C ASN A 426 102.63 -37.02 85.74
N LEU A 427 102.02 -35.88 86.10
CA LEU A 427 102.17 -35.30 87.43
C LEU A 427 101.71 -36.26 88.54
N THR A 428 100.67 -37.05 88.29
CA THR A 428 100.18 -38.08 89.23
C THR A 428 101.19 -39.22 89.39
N MET A 429 101.81 -39.66 88.29
CA MET A 429 102.88 -40.66 88.30
C MET A 429 104.15 -40.13 88.96
N GLU A 430 104.54 -38.88 88.70
CA GLU A 430 105.65 -38.21 89.40
C GLU A 430 105.37 -38.07 90.90
N ALA A 431 104.14 -37.71 91.28
CA ALA A 431 103.75 -37.70 92.69
C ALA A 431 103.80 -39.11 93.30
N ALA A 432 103.40 -40.15 92.56
CA ALA A 432 103.50 -41.54 93.00
C ALA A 432 104.96 -42.03 93.13
N SER A 433 105.82 -41.69 92.17
CA SER A 433 107.25 -42.02 92.21
C SER A 433 107.97 -41.27 93.34
N MET A 434 107.64 -39.99 93.55
CA MET A 434 108.07 -39.24 94.73
C MET A 434 107.65 -39.96 96.00
N ARG A 435 106.39 -40.42 96.12
CA ARG A 435 105.89 -41.15 97.28
C ARG A 435 106.63 -42.47 97.55
N GLN A 436 107.12 -43.13 96.50
CA GLN A 436 107.91 -44.37 96.60
C GLN A 436 109.41 -44.13 96.80
N SER A 437 109.91 -42.91 96.55
CA SER A 437 111.32 -42.57 96.72
C SER A 437 111.81 -42.71 98.17
N THR A 438 113.08 -43.05 98.33
CA THR A 438 113.73 -43.28 99.63
C THR A 438 113.62 -42.05 100.55
N SER A 439 113.76 -40.84 100.00
CA SER A 439 113.61 -39.56 100.72
C SER A 439 112.19 -39.35 101.28
N TRP A 440 111.16 -39.60 100.47
CA TRP A 440 109.76 -39.46 100.92
C TRP A 440 109.39 -40.55 101.92
N ARG A 441 109.86 -41.79 101.73
CA ARG A 441 109.66 -42.89 102.69
C ARG A 441 110.30 -42.61 104.06
N ILE A 442 111.45 -41.94 104.11
CA ILE A 442 112.13 -41.53 105.36
C ILE A 442 111.42 -40.34 106.03
N THR A 443 110.91 -39.38 105.25
CA THR A 443 110.31 -38.13 105.80
C THR A 443 108.79 -38.19 105.99
N SER A 444 108.08 -39.15 105.37
CA SER A 444 106.62 -39.34 105.47
C SER A 444 106.12 -39.53 106.92
N PRO A 445 106.76 -40.36 107.78
CA PRO A 445 106.37 -40.48 109.19
C PRO A 445 106.46 -39.14 109.94
N MET A 446 107.49 -38.33 109.67
CA MET A 446 107.66 -37.01 110.30
C MET A 446 106.64 -35.96 109.82
N ARG A 447 106.17 -36.06 108.56
CA ARG A 447 105.16 -35.13 108.01
C ARG A 447 103.72 -35.49 108.42
N ALA A 448 103.42 -36.78 108.65
CA ALA A 448 102.15 -37.21 109.23
C ALA A 448 101.96 -36.70 110.68
N ILE A 449 103.04 -36.62 111.46
CA ILE A 449 103.08 -35.98 112.78
C ILE A 449 102.74 -34.48 112.69
N LYS A 450 103.23 -33.78 111.65
CA LYS A 450 102.93 -32.35 111.41
C LYS A 450 101.50 -32.10 110.89
N ALA A 451 100.90 -33.05 110.16
CA ALA A 451 99.49 -32.98 109.78
C ALA A 451 98.56 -33.23 110.99
N GLY A 452 98.92 -34.16 111.88
CA GLY A 452 98.25 -34.36 113.17
C GLY A 452 98.37 -33.16 114.13
N PHE A 453 99.42 -32.34 114.01
CA PHE A 453 99.58 -31.10 114.77
C PHE A 453 98.77 -29.91 114.21
N LYS A 454 98.27 -29.97 112.97
CA LYS A 454 97.54 -28.86 112.35
C LYS A 454 96.03 -28.89 112.60
N THR A 455 95.48 -30.01 113.07
CA THR A 455 94.09 -30.14 113.54
C THR A 455 93.91 -29.89 115.05
N TRP A 456 94.99 -29.52 115.76
CA TRP A 456 94.91 -29.08 117.16
C TRP A 456 94.80 -27.55 117.34
N PHE A 457 94.76 -26.78 116.23
CA PHE A 457 94.44 -25.35 116.21
C PHE A 457 93.71 -24.96 114.92
N LYS A 458 92.40 -25.23 114.87
CA LYS A 458 91.37 -24.36 114.29
C LYS A 458 89.98 -24.88 114.63
#